data_AF-A0A7G8DAP8-F1
#
_entry.id   AF-A0A7G8DAP8-F1
#
_cell.length_a   1.000
_cell.length_b   1.000
_cell.length_c   1.000
_cell.angle_alpha   90.00
_cell.angle_beta   90.00
_cell.angle_gamma   90.00
#
_symmetry.space_group_name_H-M   'P 1'
#
loop_
_entity.id
_entity.type
_entity.pdbx_description
1 polymer ?
#
loop_
_entity_poly.entity_id
_entity_poly.type
_entity_poly.pdbx_seq_one_letter_code
_entity_poly.pdbx_strand_id
1 'polypeptide(L)'
;MKLSDVVANHGFAPCNLATIENARLYQREHDDGVLELLCVQKIGPEMRVDRQPLIPLVIDGQLTMPVFLPLGDAVSDQRIPTDRLEDYLNTTL
;
A
#
# COMPACT_ATOMS: atom_id res chain seq x y z
N MET A 1 -4.67 16.20 9.60
CA MET A 1 -3.29 15.83 9.21
C MET A 1 -3.28 15.45 7.74
N LYS A 2 -2.15 15.47 7.01
CA LYS A 2 -2.14 14.95 5.62
C LYS A 2 -2.00 13.43 5.66
N LEU A 3 -2.69 12.73 4.76
CA LEU A 3 -2.58 11.26 4.64
C LEU A 3 -1.12 10.79 4.50
N SER A 4 -0.30 11.56 3.77
CA SER A 4 1.15 11.31 3.63
C SER A 4 1.88 11.25 4.97
N ASP A 5 1.49 12.09 5.92
CA ASP A 5 2.17 12.19 7.22
C ASP A 5 1.78 10.97 8.08
N VAL A 6 0.51 10.57 8.03
CA VAL A 6 0.00 9.38 8.74
C VAL A 6 0.76 8.13 8.28
N VAL A 7 0.78 7.85 6.97
CA VAL A 7 1.41 6.63 6.45
C VAL A 7 2.93 6.65 6.58
N ALA A 8 3.56 7.83 6.51
CA ALA A 8 5.01 7.97 6.73
C ALA A 8 5.43 7.59 8.16
N ASN A 9 4.60 7.85 9.17
CA ASN A 9 4.85 7.39 10.54
C ASN A 9 4.90 5.86 10.68
N HIS A 10 4.29 5.15 9.72
CA HIS A 10 4.30 3.69 9.63
C HIS A 10 5.36 3.16 8.65
N GLY A 11 6.27 4.00 8.18
CA GLY A 11 7.36 3.61 7.28
C GLY A 11 6.98 3.53 5.80
N PHE A 12 5.77 3.98 5.42
CA PHE A 12 5.37 4.01 4.02
C PHE A 12 5.84 5.28 3.31
N ALA A 13 6.33 5.13 2.09
CA ALA A 13 6.69 6.21 1.17
C ALA A 13 5.78 6.21 -0.06
N PRO A 14 5.60 7.35 -0.77
CA PRO A 14 4.87 7.37 -2.04
C PRO A 14 5.43 6.35 -3.05
N CYS A 15 4.54 5.61 -3.70
CA CYS A 15 4.88 4.59 -4.68
C CYS A 15 4.58 5.08 -6.10
N ASN A 16 5.54 4.90 -7.01
CA ASN A 16 5.43 5.32 -8.41
C ASN A 16 5.15 4.15 -9.38
N LEU A 17 4.76 2.97 -8.87
CA LEU A 17 4.46 1.80 -9.70
C LEU A 17 3.26 2.03 -10.63
N ALA A 18 2.26 2.79 -10.17
CA ALA A 18 1.09 3.12 -10.95
C ALA A 18 0.47 4.45 -10.48
N THR A 19 -0.14 5.15 -11.43
CA THR A 19 -1.03 6.28 -11.14
C THR A 19 -2.47 5.80 -11.29
N ILE A 20 -3.23 5.86 -10.20
CA ILE A 20 -4.62 5.43 -10.15
C ILE A 20 -5.50 6.65 -9.85
N GLU A 21 -6.57 6.81 -10.62
CA GLU A 21 -7.49 7.94 -10.45
C GLU A 21 -8.12 7.93 -9.05
N ASN A 22 -8.12 9.09 -8.40
CA ASN A 22 -8.66 9.28 -7.04
C ASN A 22 -8.02 8.40 -5.96
N ALA A 23 -6.82 7.85 -6.21
CA ALA A 23 -6.09 7.04 -5.26
C ALA A 23 -4.65 7.52 -5.06
N ARG A 24 -4.08 7.14 -3.91
CA ARG A 24 -2.66 7.27 -3.60
C ARG A 24 -2.11 5.89 -3.30
N LEU A 25 -0.98 5.59 -3.93
CA LEU A 25 -0.25 4.36 -3.71
C LEU A 25 0.99 4.68 -2.86
N TYR A 26 1.24 3.84 -1.88
CA TYR A 26 2.38 3.90 -1.00
C TYR A 26 3.06 2.53 -0.93
N GLN A 27 4.33 2.52 -0.56
CA GLN A 27 5.11 1.31 -0.41
C GLN A 27 5.96 1.36 0.86
N ARG A 28 6.18 0.20 1.48
CA ARG A 28 7.12 -0.02 2.58
C ARG A 28 7.93 -1.27 2.27
N GLU A 29 9.25 -1.19 2.38
CA GLU A 29 10.14 -2.35 2.26
C GLU A 29 10.45 -2.87 3.66
N HIS A 30 10.32 -4.17 3.84
CA HIS A 30 10.62 -4.88 5.09
C HIS A 30 12.02 -5.47 5.04
N ASP A 31 12.63 -5.71 6.21
CA ASP A 31 14.01 -6.21 6.32
C ASP A 31 14.22 -7.61 5.70
N ASP A 32 13.14 -8.36 5.49
CA ASP A 32 13.13 -9.68 4.86
C ASP A 32 13.00 -9.61 3.32
N GLY A 33 12.98 -8.41 2.75
CA GLY A 33 12.85 -8.17 1.31
C GLY A 33 11.40 -8.17 0.80
N VAL A 34 10.40 -8.23 1.69
CA VAL A 34 9.00 -8.06 1.31
C VAL A 34 8.71 -6.59 1.03
N LEU A 35 8.07 -6.32 -0.11
CA LEU A 35 7.51 -5.01 -0.46
C LEU A 35 6.03 -5.02 -0.12
N GLU A 36 5.59 -4.14 0.78
CA GLU A 36 4.17 -3.95 1.08
C GLU A 36 3.63 -2.74 0.34
N LEU A 37 2.59 -2.93 -0.47
CA LEU A 37 1.85 -1.85 -1.10
C LEU A 37 0.61 -1.49 -0.28
N LEU A 38 0.36 -0.19 -0.15
CA LEU A 38 -0.84 0.38 0.45
C LEU A 38 -1.52 1.30 -0.57
N CYS A 39 -2.74 0.98 -0.94
CA CYS A 39 -3.58 1.84 -1.77
C CYS A 39 -4.66 2.50 -0.89
N VAL A 40 -4.80 3.80 -1.02
CA VAL A 40 -5.88 4.56 -0.38
C VAL A 40 -6.63 5.34 -1.46
N GLN A 41 -7.86 4.93 -1.74
CA GLN A 41 -8.70 5.48 -2.80
C GLN A 41 -9.92 6.18 -2.22
N LYS A 42 -10.24 7.38 -2.71
CA LYS A 42 -11.48 8.08 -2.36
C LYS A 42 -12.65 7.55 -3.19
N ILE A 43 -13.71 7.12 -2.51
CA ILE A 43 -14.96 6.65 -3.14
C ILE A 43 -16.14 7.37 -2.46
N GLY A 44 -16.56 8.49 -3.04
CA GLY A 44 -17.64 9.31 -2.47
C GLY A 44 -17.28 9.84 -1.07
N PRO A 45 -18.06 9.51 -0.02
CA PRO A 45 -17.78 9.89 1.37
C PRO A 45 -16.81 8.93 2.10
N GLU A 46 -16.46 7.80 1.48
CA GLU A 46 -15.62 6.76 2.06
C GLU A 46 -14.23 6.74 1.41
N MET A 47 -13.30 6.10 2.12
CA MET A 47 -11.95 5.80 1.68
C MET A 47 -11.82 4.27 1.62
N ARG A 48 -11.52 3.74 0.43
CA ARG A 48 -11.15 2.34 0.26
C ARG A 48 -9.67 2.18 0.55
N VAL A 49 -9.34 1.21 1.39
CA VAL A 49 -7.97 0.83 1.72
C VAL A 49 -7.71 -0.60 1.26
N ASP A 50 -6.65 -0.78 0.49
CA ASP A 50 -6.13 -2.09 0.11
C ASP A 50 -4.66 -2.20 0.51
N ARG A 51 -4.24 -3.38 0.96
CA ARG A 51 -2.84 -3.72 1.24
C ARG A 51 -2.46 -5.05 0.63
N GLN A 52 -1.30 -5.07 -0.01
CA GLN A 52 -0.75 -6.25 -0.64
C GLN A 52 0.75 -6.37 -0.31
N PRO A 53 1.15 -7.36 0.49
CA PRO A 53 2.55 -7.80 0.55
C PRO A 53 2.95 -8.50 -0.77
N LEU A 54 4.14 -8.19 -1.24
CA LEU A 54 4.73 -8.64 -2.50
C LEU A 54 6.18 -9.08 -2.26
N ILE A 55 6.64 -10.08 -2.99
CA ILE A 55 8.06 -10.45 -3.05
C ILE A 55 8.56 -10.30 -4.50
N PRO A 56 9.74 -9.67 -4.72
CA PRO A 56 10.33 -9.61 -6.06
C PRO A 56 10.71 -11.03 -6.51
N LEU A 57 10.24 -11.42 -7.69
CA LEU A 57 10.63 -12.64 -8.36
C LEU A 57 11.92 -12.39 -9.14
N VAL A 58 12.97 -13.11 -8.75
CA VAL A 58 14.25 -13.11 -9.46
C VAL A 58 14.26 -14.29 -10.42
N ILE A 59 14.18 -14.03 -11.74
CA ILE A 59 14.30 -15.06 -12.78
C ILE A 59 15.70 -15.00 -13.39
N ASP A 60 16.40 -16.14 -13.41
CA ASP A 60 17.71 -16.33 -14.06
C ASP A 60 18.80 -15.29 -13.72
N GLY A 61 18.77 -14.76 -12.49
CA GLY A 61 19.77 -13.79 -12.01
C GLY A 61 19.76 -12.45 -12.74
N GLN A 62 18.76 -12.19 -13.59
CA GLN A 62 18.58 -10.92 -14.28
C GLN A 62 17.26 -10.27 -13.86
N LEU A 63 17.35 -9.03 -13.37
CA LEU A 63 16.20 -8.17 -13.08
C LEU A 63 15.66 -7.56 -14.40
N THR A 64 15.20 -8.39 -15.32
CA THR A 64 14.50 -7.90 -16.52
C THR A 64 13.00 -7.85 -16.23
N MET A 65 12.57 -6.67 -15.75
CA MET A 65 11.27 -6.32 -15.16
C MET A 65 11.03 -6.88 -13.75
N PRO A 66 10.66 -6.04 -12.76
CA PRO A 66 10.32 -6.53 -11.43
C PRO A 66 8.96 -7.23 -11.51
N VAL A 67 8.98 -8.55 -11.68
CA VAL A 67 7.80 -9.38 -11.47
C VAL A 67 7.65 -9.51 -9.96
N PHE A 68 6.48 -9.17 -9.44
CA PHE A 68 6.17 -9.31 -8.03
C PHE A 68 5.17 -10.44 -7.84
N LEU A 69 5.42 -11.31 -6.87
CA LEU A 69 4.46 -12.32 -6.46
C LEU A 69 3.74 -11.87 -5.18
N PRO A 70 2.39 -11.99 -5.12
CA PRO A 70 1.66 -11.74 -3.88
C PRO A 70 2.08 -12.74 -2.81
N LEU A 71 2.25 -12.25 -1.59
CA LEU A 71 2.68 -13.07 -0.45
C LEU A 71 1.57 -13.14 0.61
N GLY A 72 0.84 -14.26 0.68
CA GLY A 72 -0.25 -14.41 1.64
C GLY A 72 -1.49 -13.56 1.30
N ASP A 73 -2.33 -13.33 2.30
CA ASP A 73 -3.65 -12.72 2.10
C ASP A 73 -3.56 -11.20 2.00
N ALA A 74 -4.24 -10.66 1.00
CA ALA A 74 -4.43 -9.22 0.84
C ALA A 74 -5.48 -8.69 1.81
N VAL A 75 -5.28 -7.47 2.31
CA VAL A 75 -6.38 -6.68 2.85
C VAL A 75 -7.00 -5.95 1.67
N SER A 76 -8.26 -6.25 1.33
CA SER A 76 -8.91 -5.69 0.13
C SER A 76 -10.29 -5.12 0.45
N ASP A 77 -10.68 -4.10 -0.32
CA ASP A 77 -11.99 -3.41 -0.27
C ASP A 77 -12.42 -2.99 1.15
N GLN A 78 -11.48 -2.56 1.99
CA GLN A 78 -11.81 -2.03 3.32
C GLN A 78 -12.34 -0.61 3.17
N ARG A 79 -13.64 -0.43 3.39
CA ARG A 79 -14.32 0.86 3.26
C ARG A 79 -14.42 1.55 4.60
N ILE A 80 -13.73 2.68 4.71
CA ILE A 80 -13.58 3.43 5.94
C ILE A 80 -14.21 4.81 5.75
N PRO A 81 -15.08 5.28 6.65
CA PRO A 81 -15.51 6.67 6.66
C PRO A 81 -14.30 7.61 6.66
N THR A 82 -14.35 8.69 5.87
CA THR A 82 -13.20 9.60 5.69
C THR A 82 -12.67 10.15 7.02
N ASP A 83 -13.55 10.43 7.98
CA ASP A 83 -13.23 10.91 9.32
C ASP A 83 -12.59 9.86 10.24
N ARG A 84 -12.69 8.57 9.89
CA ARG A 84 -12.12 7.44 10.64
C ARG A 84 -10.86 6.85 10.03
N LEU A 85 -10.45 7.33 8.84
CA LEU A 85 -9.32 6.77 8.11
C LEU A 85 -8.03 6.79 8.94
N GLU A 86 -7.74 7.90 9.61
CA GLU A 86 -6.52 8.05 10.40
C GLU A 86 -6.45 7.04 11.55
N ASP A 87 -7.54 6.92 12.33
CA ASP A 87 -7.66 5.95 13.43
C ASP A 87 -7.47 4.51 12.93
N TYR A 88 -8.08 4.18 11.79
CA TYR A 88 -7.97 2.87 11.17
C TYR A 88 -6.52 2.56 10.76
N LEU A 89 -5.84 3.49 10.07
CA LEU A 89 -4.46 3.29 9.65
C LEU A 89 -3.52 3.15 10.86
N ASN A 90 -3.70 3.96 11.90
CA ASN A 90 -2.90 3.87 13.13
C ASN A 90 -3.08 2.57 13.91
N THR A 91 -4.21 1.88 13.73
CA THR A 91 -4.50 0.61 14.41
C THR A 91 -4.04 -0.61 13.60
N THR A 92 -3.89 -0.47 12.28
CA THR A 92 -3.74 -1.62 11.36
C THR A 92 -2.41 -1.71 10.61
N LEU A 93 -1.62 -0.63 10.54
CA LEU A 93 -0.35 -0.55 9.81
C LEU A 93 0.89 -0.90 10.64
#